data_AF-A0A1Y4HU24-F1
#
_entry.id   AF-A0A1Y4HU24-F1
#
_cell.length_a   1.000
_cell.length_b   1.000
_cell.length_c   1.000
_cell.angle_alpha   90.00
_cell.angle_beta   90.00
_cell.angle_gamma   90.00
#
_symmetry.space_group_name_H-M   'P 1'
#
loop_
_entity.id
_entity.type
_entity.pdbx_description
1 polymer ?
#
loop_
_entity_poly.entity_id
_entity_poly.type
_entity_poly.pdbx_seq_one_letter_code
_entity_poly.pdbx_strand_id
1 'polypeptide(L)'
;MYSAEWNQVVKDYEAYKESLSVFRKHNNKTKDLSKALHSGNINCYYALEVLRYMPNETCILLLEDLFYVLINSNDSYSFYAKSIILRLIDEKLVETIADLANKYSQNTTDSEDIKNIAQLLFECKNKNRLYKETYVIFSKKHLPFLMTEDFFDDEEYKYL
;
A
#
# COMPACT_ATOMS: atom_id res chain seq x y z
N MET A 1 11.72 13.22 -30.62
CA MET A 1 10.93 14.36 -30.09
C MET A 1 9.50 13.87 -29.95
N TYR A 2 8.85 14.05 -28.80
CA TYR A 2 7.48 13.58 -28.58
C TYR A 2 6.46 14.36 -29.42
N SER A 3 5.31 13.74 -29.72
CA SER A 3 4.23 14.39 -30.48
C SER A 3 3.63 15.57 -29.71
N ALA A 4 2.99 16.50 -30.42
CA ALA A 4 2.28 17.62 -29.81
C ALA A 4 1.17 17.14 -28.85
N GLU A 5 0.47 16.07 -29.21
CA GLU A 5 -0.55 15.42 -28.36
C GLU A 5 0.06 14.91 -27.05
N TRP A 6 1.19 14.21 -27.11
CA TRP A 6 1.85 13.71 -25.90
C TRP A 6 2.34 14.86 -25.00
N ASN A 7 2.87 15.93 -25.60
CA ASN A 7 3.27 17.11 -24.83
C ASN A 7 2.08 17.80 -24.15
N GLN A 8 0.89 17.75 -24.75
CA GLN A 8 -0.34 18.27 -24.13
C GLN A 8 -0.80 17.39 -22.96
N VAL A 9 -0.78 16.07 -23.12
CA VAL A 9 -1.10 15.11 -22.05
C VAL A 9 -0.19 15.34 -20.82
N VAL A 10 1.11 15.56 -21.03
CA VAL A 10 2.05 15.84 -19.93
C VAL A 10 1.69 17.15 -19.20
N LYS A 11 1.30 18.20 -19.93
CA LYS A 11 0.89 19.47 -19.31
C LYS A 11 -0.36 19.31 -18.46
N ASP A 12 -1.36 18.61 -18.98
CA ASP A 12 -2.62 18.40 -18.27
C ASP A 12 -2.41 17.57 -17.00
N TYR A 13 -1.54 16.55 -17.06
CA TYR A 13 -1.16 15.74 -15.90
C TYR A 13 -0.43 16.56 -14.81
N GLU A 14 0.55 17.39 -15.18
CA GLU A 14 1.25 18.24 -14.20
C GLU A 14 0.31 19.28 -13.57
N ALA A 15 -0.63 19.85 -14.32
CA ALA A 15 -1.65 20.76 -13.79
C ALA A 15 -2.63 20.06 -12.82
N TYR A 16 -3.03 18.83 -13.14
CA TYR A 16 -3.83 18.00 -12.23
C TYR A 16 -3.09 17.70 -10.92
N LYS A 17 -1.82 17.29 -11.03
CA LYS A 17 -0.94 17.04 -9.88
C LYS A 17 -0.73 18.29 -9.03
N GLU A 18 -0.56 19.46 -9.65
CA GLU A 18 -0.48 20.73 -8.93
C GLU A 18 -1.77 21.02 -8.17
N SER A 19 -2.93 20.76 -8.78
CA SER A 19 -4.23 20.90 -8.13
C SER A 19 -4.37 19.96 -6.92
N LEU A 20 -3.91 18.71 -7.03
CA LEU A 20 -3.88 17.77 -5.91
C LEU A 20 -2.89 18.20 -4.81
N SER A 21 -1.80 18.89 -5.15
CA SER A 21 -0.84 19.37 -4.15
C SER A 21 -1.42 20.41 -3.20
N VAL A 22 -2.50 21.09 -3.57
CA VAL A 22 -3.23 22.05 -2.71
C VAL A 22 -3.71 21.39 -1.42
N PHE A 23 -4.03 20.09 -1.47
CA PHE A 23 -4.46 19.33 -0.30
C PHE A 23 -3.37 19.22 0.79
N ARG A 24 -2.09 19.42 0.47
CA ARG A 24 -1.00 19.48 1.48
C ARG A 24 -1.24 20.55 2.55
N LYS A 25 -1.98 21.62 2.22
CA LYS A 25 -2.35 22.70 3.15
C LYS A 25 -3.50 22.30 4.09
N HIS A 26 -4.13 21.14 3.88
CA HIS A 26 -5.28 20.63 4.62
C HIS A 26 -4.94 19.33 5.40
N ASN A 27 -3.76 19.30 6.02
CA ASN A 27 -3.20 18.16 6.77
C ASN A 27 -4.04 17.68 7.97
N ASN A 28 -5.03 18.46 8.43
CA ASN A 28 -5.86 18.14 9.61
C ASN A 28 -7.16 17.37 9.30
N LYS A 29 -7.36 16.86 8.08
CA LYS A 29 -8.61 16.18 7.66
C LYS A 29 -8.48 14.66 7.55
N THR A 30 -7.68 14.02 8.40
CA THR A 30 -7.51 12.56 8.40
C THR A 30 -8.84 11.82 8.61
N LYS A 31 -9.77 12.38 9.40
CA LYS A 31 -11.10 11.77 9.61
C LYS A 31 -11.93 11.64 8.33
N ASP A 32 -11.96 12.67 7.50
CA ASP A 32 -12.71 12.65 6.23
C ASP A 32 -12.04 11.70 5.23
N LEU A 33 -10.70 11.66 5.21
CA LEU A 33 -9.93 10.75 4.39
C LEU A 33 -10.14 9.28 4.80
N SER A 34 -10.08 8.99 6.10
CA SER A 34 -10.39 7.66 6.65
C SER A 34 -11.81 7.24 6.21
N LYS A 35 -12.82 8.09 6.42
CA LYS A 35 -14.19 7.79 5.96
C LYS A 35 -14.27 7.52 4.46
N ALA A 36 -13.53 8.27 3.65
CA ALA A 36 -13.49 8.08 2.20
C ALA A 36 -12.81 6.77 1.79
N LEU A 37 -11.70 6.39 2.45
CA LEU A 37 -11.01 5.11 2.21
C LEU A 37 -11.92 3.91 2.50
N HIS A 38 -12.79 4.00 3.51
CA HIS A 38 -13.73 2.94 3.88
C HIS A 38 -15.04 2.94 3.07
N SER A 39 -15.21 3.85 2.10
CA SER A 39 -16.50 4.05 1.41
C SER A 39 -16.82 3.00 0.34
N GLY A 40 -15.83 2.22 -0.11
CA GLY A 40 -15.99 1.20 -1.17
C GLY A 40 -16.41 1.74 -2.54
N ASN A 41 -16.47 3.06 -2.73
CA ASN A 41 -16.91 3.71 -3.96
C ASN A 41 -15.85 4.69 -4.49
N ILE A 42 -16.21 5.52 -5.47
CA ILE A 42 -15.29 6.48 -6.11
C ILE A 42 -14.59 7.44 -5.13
N ASN A 43 -15.15 7.67 -3.94
CA ASN A 43 -14.49 8.48 -2.92
C ASN A 43 -13.22 7.82 -2.39
N CYS A 44 -13.15 6.49 -2.33
CA CYS A 44 -11.92 5.77 -1.97
C CYS A 44 -10.82 6.04 -3.01
N TYR A 45 -11.16 5.96 -4.31
CA TYR A 45 -10.23 6.30 -5.38
C TYR A 45 -9.67 7.73 -5.23
N TYR A 46 -10.54 8.73 -5.03
CA TYR A 46 -10.09 10.11 -4.86
C TYR A 46 -9.26 10.31 -3.58
N ALA A 47 -9.59 9.62 -2.49
CA ALA A 47 -8.79 9.67 -1.27
C ALA A 47 -7.38 9.12 -1.50
N LEU A 48 -7.26 7.98 -2.20
CA LEU A 48 -5.96 7.39 -2.56
C LEU A 48 -5.16 8.34 -3.47
N GLU A 49 -5.80 8.92 -4.49
CA GLU A 49 -5.16 9.90 -5.38
C GLU A 49 -4.63 11.11 -4.61
N VAL A 50 -5.40 11.65 -3.67
CA VAL A 50 -4.95 12.76 -2.81
C VAL A 50 -3.78 12.33 -1.92
N LEU A 51 -3.84 11.15 -1.30
CA LEU A 51 -2.80 10.66 -0.39
C LEU A 51 -1.45 10.45 -1.08
N ARG A 52 -1.42 10.14 -2.37
CA ARG A 52 -0.18 10.08 -3.18
C ARG A 52 0.58 11.41 -3.20
N TYR A 53 -0.06 12.52 -2.87
CA TYR A 53 0.57 13.85 -2.83
C TYR A 53 0.60 14.47 -1.44
N MET A 54 -0.03 13.85 -0.43
CA MET A 54 0.03 14.30 0.96
C MET A 54 1.39 14.05 1.61
N PRO A 55 1.74 14.81 2.67
CA PRO A 55 2.92 14.54 3.50
C PRO A 55 2.88 13.13 4.10
N ASN A 56 4.07 12.56 4.34
CA ASN A 56 4.21 11.22 4.89
C ASN A 56 3.54 11.11 6.26
N GLU A 57 3.60 12.15 7.09
CA GLU A 57 3.01 12.20 8.42
C GLU A 57 1.48 11.96 8.37
N THR A 58 0.80 12.58 7.40
CA THR A 58 -0.64 12.38 7.19
C THR A 58 -0.94 10.94 6.78
N CYS A 59 -0.13 10.37 5.89
CA CYS A 59 -0.32 8.99 5.43
C CYS A 59 0.01 7.97 6.52
N ILE A 60 0.98 8.26 7.40
CA ILE A 60 1.32 7.43 8.57
C ILE A 60 0.14 7.37 9.53
N LEU A 61 -0.55 8.49 9.77
CA LEU A 61 -1.78 8.53 10.60
C LEU A 61 -2.93 7.69 10.01
N LEU A 62 -2.86 7.35 8.73
CA LEU A 62 -3.87 6.57 7.99
C LEU A 62 -3.36 5.17 7.59
N LEU A 63 -2.25 4.69 8.18
CA LEU A 63 -1.67 3.39 7.83
C LEU A 63 -2.66 2.24 8.01
N GLU A 64 -3.45 2.25 9.08
CA GLU A 64 -4.47 1.23 9.30
C GLU A 64 -5.58 1.29 8.24
N ASP A 65 -6.03 2.50 7.86
CA ASP A 65 -7.01 2.67 6.77
C ASP A 65 -6.45 2.21 5.42
N LEU A 66 -5.16 2.44 5.16
CA LEU A 66 -4.48 1.96 3.95
C LEU A 66 -4.37 0.43 3.94
N PHE A 67 -4.10 -0.20 5.09
CA PHE A 67 -4.17 -1.66 5.22
C PHE A 67 -5.59 -2.19 5.06
N TYR A 68 -6.60 -1.47 5.55
CA TYR A 68 -8.00 -1.83 5.27
C TYR A 68 -8.26 -1.85 3.77
N VAL A 69 -7.85 -0.81 3.04
CA VAL A 69 -8.04 -0.73 1.58
C VAL A 69 -7.23 -1.80 0.84
N LEU A 70 -6.00 -2.09 1.27
CA LEU A 70 -5.17 -3.15 0.69
C LEU A 70 -5.89 -4.51 0.64
N ILE A 71 -6.74 -4.78 1.63
CA ILE A 71 -7.36 -6.09 1.85
C ILE A 71 -8.83 -6.10 1.43
N ASN A 72 -9.58 -5.04 1.71
CA ASN A 72 -11.04 -5.03 1.59
C ASN A 72 -11.54 -4.26 0.35
N SER A 73 -10.69 -4.07 -0.66
CA SER A 73 -11.02 -3.33 -1.89
C SER A 73 -10.67 -4.12 -3.15
N ASN A 74 -11.05 -3.59 -4.32
CA ASN A 74 -10.63 -4.16 -5.59
C ASN A 74 -9.12 -4.01 -5.84
N ASP A 75 -8.57 -4.82 -6.75
CA ASP A 75 -7.15 -4.87 -7.09
C ASP A 75 -6.53 -3.50 -7.38
N SER A 76 -7.26 -2.61 -8.06
CA SER A 76 -6.76 -1.28 -8.41
C SER A 76 -6.54 -0.42 -7.16
N TYR A 77 -7.48 -0.47 -6.21
CA TYR A 77 -7.38 0.30 -4.97
C TYR A 77 -6.35 -0.32 -4.03
N SER A 78 -6.29 -1.65 -3.97
CA SER A 78 -5.27 -2.38 -3.21
C SER A 78 -3.87 -2.04 -3.71
N PHE A 79 -3.67 -1.99 -5.03
CA PHE A 79 -2.41 -1.57 -5.64
C PHE A 79 -2.03 -0.13 -5.25
N TYR A 80 -2.98 0.80 -5.26
CA TYR A 80 -2.74 2.19 -4.83
C TYR A 80 -2.38 2.29 -3.35
N ALA A 81 -3.11 1.60 -2.49
CA ALA A 81 -2.80 1.57 -1.05
C ALA A 81 -1.40 0.99 -0.80
N LYS A 82 -1.05 -0.13 -1.46
CA LYS A 82 0.29 -0.71 -1.41
C LYS A 82 1.36 0.30 -1.82
N SER A 83 1.17 0.99 -2.95
CA SER A 83 2.12 2.01 -3.43
C SER A 83 2.34 3.14 -2.43
N ILE A 84 1.27 3.61 -1.77
CA ILE A 84 1.36 4.63 -0.72
C ILE A 84 2.11 4.09 0.49
N ILE A 85 1.79 2.89 1.00
CA ILE A 85 2.49 2.27 2.13
C ILE A 85 3.99 2.11 1.82
N LEU A 86 4.33 1.63 0.63
CA LEU A 86 5.71 1.42 0.18
C LEU A 86 6.53 2.71 0.06
N ARG A 87 5.87 3.87 -0.05
CA ARG A 87 6.52 5.19 -0.01
C ARG A 87 6.89 5.60 1.42
N LEU A 88 6.15 5.11 2.42
CA LEU A 88 6.33 5.49 3.82
C LEU A 88 7.40 4.67 4.54
N ILE A 89 7.84 3.54 3.97
CA ILE A 89 8.76 2.59 4.61
C ILE A 89 9.96 3.32 5.20
N ASP A 90 10.11 3.17 6.51
CA ASP A 90 11.21 3.68 7.31
C ASP A 90 11.43 2.72 8.49
N GLU A 91 12.61 2.78 9.12
CA GLU A 91 12.96 1.94 10.28
C GLU A 91 11.96 2.04 11.43
N LYS A 92 11.34 3.22 11.61
CA LYS A 92 10.36 3.48 12.66
C LYS A 92 9.01 2.80 12.45
N LEU A 93 8.72 2.36 11.22
CA LEU A 93 7.43 1.76 10.87
C LEU A 93 7.51 0.22 10.77
N VAL A 94 8.66 -0.40 11.05
CA VAL A 94 8.84 -1.85 10.93
C VAL A 94 7.83 -2.59 11.82
N GLU A 95 7.77 -2.24 13.11
CA GLU A 95 6.84 -2.84 14.07
C GLU A 95 5.37 -2.58 13.70
N THR A 96 5.02 -1.33 13.36
CA THR A 96 3.65 -0.98 12.98
C THR A 96 3.17 -1.75 11.75
N ILE A 97 4.00 -1.87 10.72
CA ILE A 97 3.66 -2.64 9.51
C ILE A 97 3.56 -4.13 9.83
N ALA A 98 4.43 -4.67 10.69
CA ALA A 98 4.37 -6.06 11.13
C ALA A 98 3.05 -6.35 11.90
N ASP A 99 2.66 -5.47 12.80
CA ASP A 99 1.43 -5.58 13.58
C ASP A 99 0.19 -5.50 12.70
N LEU A 100 0.15 -4.58 11.75
CA LEU A 100 -0.94 -4.47 10.79
C LEU A 100 -1.03 -5.70 9.88
N ALA A 101 0.10 -6.17 9.33
CA ALA A 101 0.14 -7.40 8.55
C ALA A 101 -0.38 -8.61 9.34
N ASN A 102 0.02 -8.74 10.61
CA ASN A 102 -0.48 -9.79 11.48
C ASN A 102 -1.97 -9.66 11.78
N LYS A 103 -2.45 -8.45 12.11
CA LYS A 103 -3.85 -8.17 12.40
C LYS A 103 -4.75 -8.52 11.22
N TYR A 104 -4.41 -8.06 10.01
CA TYR A 104 -5.25 -8.27 8.83
C TYR A 104 -5.18 -9.72 8.34
N SER A 105 -4.01 -10.36 8.39
CA SER A 105 -3.89 -11.78 8.00
C SER A 105 -4.59 -12.75 8.96
N GLN A 106 -4.83 -12.37 10.22
CA GLN A 106 -5.61 -13.18 11.16
C GLN A 106 -7.12 -13.10 10.93
N ASN A 107 -7.58 -12.05 10.26
CA ASN A 107 -9.00 -11.74 10.08
C ASN A 107 -9.52 -12.11 8.68
N THR A 108 -8.68 -12.66 7.80
CA THR A 108 -9.05 -13.10 6.46
C THR A 108 -8.87 -14.61 6.32
N THR A 109 -9.74 -15.22 5.52
CA THR A 109 -9.60 -16.60 5.03
C THR A 109 -9.31 -16.64 3.53
N ASP A 110 -9.20 -15.48 2.88
CA ASP A 110 -8.92 -15.34 1.46
C ASP A 110 -7.40 -15.45 1.21
N SER A 111 -7.00 -16.35 0.32
CA SER A 111 -5.59 -16.55 -0.03
C SER A 111 -5.00 -15.35 -0.77
N GLU A 112 -5.82 -14.60 -1.52
CA GLU A 112 -5.38 -13.41 -2.26
C GLU A 112 -5.07 -12.26 -1.29
N ASP A 113 -5.80 -12.13 -0.19
CA ASP A 113 -5.49 -11.16 0.86
C ASP A 113 -4.15 -11.45 1.53
N ILE A 114 -3.90 -12.73 1.85
CA ILE A 114 -2.63 -13.19 2.41
C ILE A 114 -1.48 -12.90 1.44
N LYS A 115 -1.69 -13.15 0.15
CA LYS A 115 -0.73 -12.87 -0.93
C LYS A 115 -0.47 -11.36 -1.09
N ASN A 116 -1.49 -10.52 -1.02
CA ASN A 116 -1.34 -9.06 -1.06
C ASN A 116 -0.47 -8.54 0.11
N ILE A 117 -0.66 -9.07 1.31
CA ILE A 117 0.19 -8.75 2.47
C ILE A 117 1.61 -9.28 2.27
N ALA A 118 1.77 -10.53 1.82
CA ALA A 118 3.08 -11.11 1.56
C ALA A 118 3.87 -10.33 0.50
N GLN A 119 3.20 -9.88 -0.56
CA GLN A 119 3.80 -9.08 -1.61
C GLN A 119 4.22 -7.70 -1.09
N LEU A 120 3.40 -7.05 -0.25
CA LEU A 120 3.79 -5.81 0.44
C LEU A 120 5.07 -6.03 1.26
N LEU A 121 5.11 -7.08 2.09
CA LEU A 121 6.27 -7.36 2.96
C LEU A 121 7.53 -7.74 2.16
N PHE A 122 7.38 -8.45 1.05
CA PHE A 122 8.46 -8.74 0.12
C PHE A 122 9.05 -7.44 -0.46
N GLU A 123 8.20 -6.54 -0.94
CA GLU A 123 8.65 -5.25 -1.46
C GLU A 123 9.27 -4.38 -0.36
N CYS A 124 8.74 -4.44 0.88
CA CYS A 124 9.33 -3.79 2.04
C CYS A 124 10.76 -4.28 2.31
N LYS A 125 10.99 -5.61 2.32
CA LYS A 125 12.31 -6.19 2.58
C LYS A 125 13.34 -5.78 1.53
N ASN A 126 12.92 -5.67 0.26
CA ASN A 126 13.79 -5.31 -0.84
C ASN A 126 14.20 -3.84 -0.78
N LYS A 127 13.35 -2.98 -0.21
CA LYS A 127 13.65 -1.55 0.01
C LYS A 127 14.40 -1.29 1.30
N ASN A 128 14.10 -2.03 2.37
CA ASN A 128 14.71 -1.86 3.68
C ASN A 128 14.90 -3.23 4.36
N ARG A 129 16.19 -3.60 4.55
CA ARG A 129 16.59 -4.89 5.13
C ARG A 129 16.02 -5.18 6.53
N LEU A 130 15.60 -4.15 7.27
CA LEU A 130 14.99 -4.32 8.60
C LEU A 130 13.67 -5.10 8.54
N TYR A 131 12.99 -5.11 7.38
CA TYR A 131 11.76 -5.88 7.17
C TYR A 131 12.00 -7.35 6.86
N LYS A 132 13.26 -7.81 6.72
CA LYS A 132 13.58 -9.19 6.37
C LYS A 132 12.99 -10.18 7.36
N GLU A 133 13.14 -9.93 8.65
CA GLU A 133 12.62 -10.82 9.69
C GLU A 133 11.09 -10.82 9.71
N THR A 134 10.45 -9.66 9.61
CA THR A 134 8.99 -9.53 9.49
C THR A 134 8.45 -10.35 8.32
N TYR A 135 9.07 -10.23 7.15
CA TYR A 135 8.69 -10.99 5.97
C TYR A 135 8.84 -12.50 6.19
N VAL A 136 9.99 -12.96 6.70
CA VAL A 136 10.25 -14.40 6.93
C VAL A 136 9.24 -14.99 7.93
N ILE A 137 8.97 -14.30 9.04
CA ILE A 137 8.01 -14.75 10.06
C ILE A 137 6.61 -14.85 9.45
N PHE A 138 6.19 -13.83 8.69
CA PHE A 138 4.89 -13.82 8.04
C PHE A 138 4.75 -14.96 7.03
N SER A 139 5.73 -15.12 6.13
CA SER A 139 5.74 -16.15 5.10
C SER A 139 5.73 -17.56 5.69
N LYS A 140 6.45 -17.81 6.79
CA LYS A 140 6.40 -19.09 7.51
C LYS A 140 5.03 -19.39 8.09
N LYS A 141 4.42 -18.40 8.73
CA LYS A 141 3.10 -18.53 9.34
C LYS A 141 2.02 -18.87 8.31
N HIS A 142 2.14 -18.32 7.11
CA HIS A 142 1.15 -18.47 6.03
C HIS A 142 1.64 -19.35 4.87
N LEU A 143 2.67 -20.16 5.10
CA LEU A 143 3.31 -20.98 4.08
C LEU A 143 2.31 -21.84 3.26
N PRO A 144 1.32 -22.52 3.87
CA PRO A 144 0.38 -23.34 3.10
C PRO A 144 -0.38 -22.53 2.04
N PHE A 145 -0.79 -21.30 2.35
CA PHE A 145 -1.51 -20.43 1.42
C PHE A 145 -0.59 -19.87 0.33
N LEU A 146 0.62 -19.44 0.70
CA LEU A 146 1.55 -18.86 -0.26
C LEU A 146 2.09 -19.89 -1.25
N MET A 147 2.16 -21.17 -0.85
CA MET A 147 2.49 -22.26 -1.76
C MET A 147 1.36 -22.56 -2.76
N THR A 148 0.09 -22.42 -2.38
CA THR A 148 -1.03 -22.60 -3.31
C THR A 148 -1.17 -21.46 -4.32
N GLU A 149 -0.64 -20.29 -3.99
CA GLU A 149 -0.67 -19.09 -4.84
C GLU A 149 0.54 -18.96 -5.76
N ASP A 150 1.41 -19.98 -5.82
CA ASP A 150 2.69 -19.97 -6.57
C ASP A 150 3.51 -18.69 -6.28
N PHE A 151 3.52 -18.24 -5.02
CA PHE A 151 4.07 -16.94 -4.65
C PHE A 151 5.61 -16.90 -4.64
N PHE A 152 6.26 -18.02 -4.31
CA PHE A 152 7.71 -18.08 -4.17
C PHE A 152 8.38 -18.60 -5.44
N ASP A 153 9.48 -17.96 -5.83
CA ASP A 153 10.42 -18.56 -6.78
C ASP A 153 11.26 -19.65 -6.07
N ASP A 154 11.80 -20.61 -6.83
CA ASP A 154 12.56 -21.78 -6.34
C ASP A 154 13.72 -21.44 -5.39
N GLU A 155 14.30 -20.25 -5.50
CA GLU A 155 15.38 -19.78 -4.62
C GLU A 155 14.89 -19.26 -3.28
N GLU A 156 13.71 -18.64 -3.23
CA GLU A 156 13.18 -18.00 -2.03
C GLU A 156 12.71 -19.03 -1.00
N TYR A 157 12.15 -20.13 -1.48
CA TYR A 157 11.74 -21.26 -0.65
C TYR A 157 12.88 -21.85 0.18
N LYS A 158 14.13 -21.82 -0.32
CA LYS A 158 15.29 -22.38 0.40
C LYS A 158 15.69 -21.59 1.65
N TYR A 159 15.22 -20.35 1.77
CA TYR A 159 15.58 -19.43 2.86
C TYR A 159 14.44 -19.21 3.87
N LEU A 160 13.28 -19.84 3.64
CA LEU A 160 12.15 -19.87 4.54
C LEU A 160 12.19 -21.18 5.34
#